data_AF-A0A392MAL4-F1
#
_entry.id   AF-A0A392MAL4-F1
#
_cell.length_a   1.000
_cell.length_b   1.000
_cell.length_c   1.000
_cell.angle_alpha   90.00
_cell.angle_beta   90.00
_cell.angle_gamma   90.00
#
_symmetry.space_group_name_H-M   'P 1'
#
loop_
_entity.id
_entity.type
_entity.pdbx_description
1 polymer ?
#
loop_
_entity_poly.entity_id
_entity_poly.type
_entity_poly.pdbx_seq_one_letter_code
_entity_poly.pdbx_strand_id
1 'polypeptide(L)'
;AVAEIVKASKREACLLPPQAESFSTDVRSTISNAKEMTQDQWEIISFKLNDSRRYRRTVGSIAGSCITAAIPLLASFKQEICLASLDIIESGLLAIAKVEAAYKHEREIKEAIEEAVESLSLYQLKDTLDATEEEADENRLLPAMNKIWPFL
;
A
#
# COMPACT_ATOMS: atom_id res chain seq x y z
N ALA A 1 18.07 -4.25 -14.70
CA ALA A 1 17.72 -4.10 -13.28
C ALA A 1 16.38 -3.37 -13.10
N VAL A 2 16.28 -2.07 -13.41
CA VAL A 2 15.04 -1.27 -13.20
C VAL A 2 13.79 -1.89 -13.85
N ALA A 3 13.93 -2.41 -15.08
CA ALA A 3 12.84 -3.12 -15.76
C ALA A 3 12.31 -4.35 -15.00
N GLU A 4 13.18 -5.11 -14.35
CA GLU A 4 12.75 -6.29 -13.58
C GLU A 4 12.16 -5.89 -12.23
N ILE A 5 12.71 -4.85 -11.59
CA ILE A 5 12.18 -4.28 -10.34
C ILE A 5 10.74 -3.77 -10.55
N VAL A 6 10.49 -3.00 -11.61
CA VAL A 6 9.15 -2.47 -11.86
C VAL A 6 8.15 -3.56 -12.24
N LYS A 7 8.59 -4.62 -12.93
CA LYS A 7 7.74 -5.80 -13.21
C LYS A 7 7.37 -6.54 -11.93
N ALA A 8 8.31 -6.71 -11.00
CA ALA A 8 8.04 -7.30 -9.69
C ALA A 8 7.09 -6.42 -8.88
N SER A 9 7.35 -5.11 -8.82
CA SER A 9 6.45 -4.14 -8.17
C SER A 9 5.04 -4.16 -8.74
N LYS A 10 4.89 -4.25 -10.07
CA LYS A 10 3.59 -4.41 -10.73
C LYS A 10 2.86 -5.69 -10.30
N ARG A 11 3.57 -6.81 -10.18
CA ARG A 11 2.97 -8.08 -9.72
C ARG A 11 2.45 -7.96 -8.29
N GLU A 12 3.26 -7.40 -7.39
CA GLU A 12 2.85 -7.15 -6.00
C GLU A 12 1.66 -6.18 -5.95
N ALA A 13 1.71 -5.10 -6.72
CA ALA A 13 0.64 -4.11 -6.78
C ALA A 13 -0.70 -4.73 -7.22
N CYS A 14 -0.69 -5.68 -8.16
CA CYS A 14 -1.89 -6.38 -8.61
C CYS A 14 -2.57 -7.21 -7.51
N LEU A 15 -1.85 -7.60 -6.45
CA LEU A 15 -2.40 -8.35 -5.32
C LEU A 15 -3.04 -7.43 -4.27
N LEU A 16 -2.69 -6.14 -4.24
CA LEU A 16 -3.14 -5.22 -3.20
C LEU A 16 -4.66 -4.97 -3.23
N PRO A 17 -5.31 -4.67 -4.38
CA PRO A 17 -6.75 -4.41 -4.40
C PRO A 17 -7.60 -5.58 -3.89
N PRO A 18 -7.46 -6.82 -4.38
CA PRO A 18 -8.30 -7.92 -3.89
C PRO A 18 -8.03 -8.24 -2.42
N GLN A 19 -6.79 -8.08 -1.93
CA GLN A 19 -6.49 -8.23 -0.51
C GLN A 19 -7.19 -7.15 0.32
N ALA A 20 -7.10 -5.88 -0.09
CA ALA A 20 -7.76 -4.77 0.60
C ALA A 20 -9.28 -4.88 0.57
N GLU A 21 -9.87 -5.34 -0.54
CA GLU A 21 -11.31 -5.60 -0.65
C GLU A 21 -11.77 -6.75 0.28
N SER A 22 -11.03 -7.86 0.30
CA SER A 22 -11.32 -8.99 1.18
C SER A 22 -11.23 -8.58 2.66
N PHE A 23 -10.21 -7.80 3.01
CA PHE A 23 -10.03 -7.26 4.36
C PHE A 23 -11.14 -6.27 4.72
N SER A 24 -11.58 -5.43 3.79
CA SER A 24 -12.72 -4.52 3.99
C SER A 24 -14.01 -5.26 4.31
N THR A 25 -14.27 -6.34 3.58
CA THR A 25 -15.44 -7.18 3.80
C THR A 25 -15.37 -7.89 5.16
N ASP A 26 -14.19 -8.40 5.54
CA ASP A 26 -13.94 -9.06 6.83
C ASP A 26 -14.13 -8.09 8.00
N VAL A 27 -13.56 -6.89 7.92
CA VAL A 27 -13.73 -5.84 8.94
C VAL A 27 -15.20 -5.46 9.08
N ARG A 28 -15.91 -5.25 7.97
CA ARG A 28 -17.34 -4.89 8.01
C ARG A 28 -18.21 -5.99 8.63
N SER A 29 -17.93 -7.26 8.30
CA SER A 29 -18.59 -8.41 8.92
C SER A 29 -18.33 -8.46 10.42
N THR A 30 -17.08 -8.22 10.82
CA THR A 30 -16.66 -8.22 12.23
C THR A 30 -17.33 -7.08 13.01
N ILE A 31 -17.37 -5.87 12.44
CA ILE A 31 -18.08 -4.71 13.00
C ILE A 31 -19.58 -4.96 13.12
N SER A 32 -20.20 -5.63 12.15
CA SER A 32 -21.64 -5.95 12.23
C SER A 32 -21.96 -6.89 13.41
N ASN A 33 -20.97 -7.68 13.84
CA ASN A 33 -21.05 -8.55 15.02
C ASN A 33 -20.48 -7.90 16.30
N ALA A 34 -20.31 -6.56 16.33
CA ALA A 34 -19.56 -5.79 17.33
C ALA A 34 -19.93 -6.02 18.81
N LYS A 35 -21.08 -6.62 19.13
CA LYS A 35 -21.45 -6.97 20.52
C LYS A 35 -20.47 -7.92 21.20
N GLU A 36 -19.63 -8.62 20.44
CA GLU A 36 -18.67 -9.62 20.94
C GLU A 36 -17.19 -9.26 20.69
N MET A 37 -16.89 -8.09 20.12
CA MET A 37 -15.49 -7.74 19.83
C MET A 37 -14.72 -7.38 21.10
N THR A 38 -13.64 -8.12 21.36
CA THR A 38 -12.69 -7.78 22.42
C THR A 38 -11.75 -6.66 21.96
N GLN A 39 -11.15 -5.95 22.92
CA GLN A 39 -10.12 -4.95 22.64
C GLN A 39 -8.99 -5.53 21.78
N ASP A 40 -8.55 -6.75 22.07
CA ASP A 40 -7.50 -7.45 21.32
C ASP A 40 -7.84 -7.60 19.83
N GLN A 41 -9.12 -7.83 19.47
CA GLN A 41 -9.54 -7.94 18.09
C GLN A 41 -9.45 -6.60 17.34
N TRP A 42 -9.77 -5.50 18.02
CA TRP A 42 -9.60 -4.16 17.46
C TRP A 42 -8.13 -3.82 17.23
N GLU A 43 -7.25 -4.18 18.17
CA GLU A 43 -5.81 -3.99 18.02
C GLU A 43 -5.26 -4.79 16.83
N ILE A 44 -5.71 -6.04 16.65
CA ILE A 44 -5.34 -6.87 15.49
C ILE A 44 -5.79 -6.23 14.18
N ILE A 45 -7.03 -5.72 14.11
CA ILE A 45 -7.55 -5.06 12.89
C ILE A 45 -6.74 -3.79 12.58
N SER A 46 -6.48 -2.97 13.59
CA SER A 46 -5.67 -1.75 13.45
C SER A 46 -4.25 -2.08 12.98
N PHE A 47 -3.61 -3.09 13.56
CA PHE A 47 -2.28 -3.55 13.15
C PHE A 47 -2.26 -4.02 11.69
N LYS A 48 -3.23 -4.86 11.28
CA LYS A 48 -3.35 -5.34 9.89
C LYS A 48 -3.56 -4.20 8.90
N LEU A 49 -4.41 -3.23 9.24
CA LEU A 49 -4.63 -2.04 8.41
C LEU A 49 -3.35 -1.23 8.24
N ASN A 50 -2.57 -1.04 9.31
CA ASN A 50 -1.31 -0.33 9.25
C ASN A 50 -0.26 -1.07 8.42
N ASP A 51 -0.14 -2.39 8.58
CA ASP A 51 0.78 -3.21 7.78
C ASP A 51 0.43 -3.14 6.29
N SER A 52 -0.85 -3.25 5.95
CA SER A 52 -1.36 -3.09 4.58
C SER A 52 -0.99 -1.72 3.98
N ARG A 53 -1.26 -0.63 4.71
CA ARG A 53 -0.87 0.74 4.32
C ARG A 53 0.62 0.87 4.09
N ARG A 54 1.45 0.33 5.01
CA ARG A 54 2.90 0.38 4.92
C ARG A 54 3.39 -0.37 3.69
N TYR A 55 2.86 -1.56 3.44
CA TYR A 55 3.22 -2.38 2.30
C TYR A 55 2.85 -1.70 0.98
N ARG A 56 1.60 -1.25 0.83
CA ARG A 56 1.14 -0.50 -0.35
C ARG A 56 2.01 0.72 -0.65
N ARG A 57 2.29 1.55 0.34
CA ARG A 57 3.16 2.74 0.18
C ARG A 57 4.56 2.35 -0.29
N THR A 58 5.10 1.21 0.17
CA THR A 58 6.40 0.69 -0.26
C THR A 58 6.37 0.27 -1.73
N VAL A 59 5.37 -0.52 -2.12
CA VAL A 59 5.17 -0.92 -3.52
C VAL A 59 5.04 0.30 -4.44
N GLY A 60 4.24 1.30 -4.02
CA GLY A 60 4.07 2.56 -4.75
C GLY A 60 5.36 3.38 -4.86
N SER A 61 6.14 3.49 -3.78
CA SER A 61 7.43 4.20 -3.78
C SER A 61 8.45 3.56 -4.73
N ILE A 62 8.50 2.22 -4.77
CA ILE A 62 9.38 1.48 -5.70
C ILE A 62 8.95 1.74 -7.15
N ALA A 63 7.66 1.62 -7.47
CA ALA A 63 7.14 1.90 -8.80
C ALA A 63 7.42 3.34 -9.23
N GLY A 64 7.16 4.31 -8.35
CA GLY A 64 7.42 5.73 -8.59
C GLY A 64 8.91 6.02 -8.82
N SER A 65 9.80 5.42 -8.04
CA SER A 65 11.25 5.56 -8.23
C SER A 65 11.71 5.00 -9.57
N CYS A 66 11.14 3.88 -10.03
CA CYS A 66 11.44 3.31 -11.34
C CYS A 66 11.00 4.25 -12.48
N ILE A 67 9.82 4.87 -12.36
CA ILE A 67 9.33 5.85 -13.32
C ILE A 67 10.28 7.06 -13.37
N THR A 68 10.60 7.64 -12.21
CA THR A 68 11.50 8.80 -12.12
C THR A 68 12.87 8.51 -12.73
N ALA A 69 13.40 7.30 -12.53
CA ALA A 69 14.67 6.89 -13.14
C ALA A 69 14.58 6.69 -14.67
N ALA A 70 13.42 6.27 -15.19
CA ALA A 70 13.21 6.00 -16.61
C ALA A 70 12.84 7.25 -17.43
N ILE A 71 12.22 8.27 -16.83
CA ILE A 71 11.79 9.49 -17.52
C ILE A 71 12.92 10.16 -18.33
N PRO A 72 14.14 10.40 -17.79
CA PRO A 72 15.21 11.06 -18.55
C PRO A 72 15.67 10.26 -19.76
N LEU A 73 15.53 8.92 -19.73
CA LEU A 73 15.97 8.04 -20.81
C LEU A 73 15.08 8.14 -22.05
N LEU A 74 13.87 8.69 -21.94
CA LEU A 74 13.00 8.99 -23.08
C LEU A 74 13.63 10.00 -24.05
N ALA A 75 14.50 10.88 -23.57
CA ALA A 75 15.21 11.85 -24.39
C ALA A 75 16.38 11.24 -25.20
N SER A 76 16.62 9.93 -25.06
CA SER A 76 17.70 9.24 -25.77
C SER A 76 17.42 9.14 -27.28
N PHE A 77 18.41 9.50 -28.09
CA PHE A 77 18.38 9.28 -29.55
C PHE A 77 18.50 7.80 -29.94
N LYS A 78 18.85 6.93 -28.99
CA LYS A 78 18.88 5.47 -29.21
C LYS A 78 17.48 4.91 -29.01
N GLN A 79 16.85 4.49 -30.10
CA GLN A 79 15.49 3.95 -30.10
C GLN A 79 15.30 2.82 -29.07
N GLU A 80 16.25 1.90 -28.96
CA GLU A 80 16.19 0.78 -28.01
C GLU A 80 16.10 1.24 -26.55
N ILE A 81 16.80 2.32 -26.18
CA ILE A 81 16.78 2.88 -24.83
C ILE A 81 15.44 3.56 -24.57
N CYS A 82 14.93 4.32 -25.53
CA CYS A 82 13.62 4.98 -25.43
C CYS A 82 12.49 3.95 -25.25
N LEU A 83 12.47 2.90 -26.08
CA LEU A 83 11.48 1.83 -26.00
C LEU A 83 11.53 1.06 -24.67
N ALA A 84 12.73 0.70 -24.21
CA ALA A 84 12.88 0.05 -22.90
C ALA A 84 12.40 0.95 -21.74
N SER A 85 12.59 2.26 -21.86
CA SER A 85 12.15 3.22 -20.85
C SER A 85 10.63 3.41 -20.84
N LEU A 86 9.99 3.35 -22.01
CA LEU A 86 8.53 3.35 -22.12
C LEU A 86 7.90 2.10 -21.46
N ASP A 87 8.46 0.90 -21.67
CA ASP A 87 8.00 -0.33 -21.00
C ASP A 87 8.10 -0.24 -19.47
N ILE A 88 9.17 0.39 -18.97
CA ILE A 88 9.34 0.64 -17.53
C ILE A 88 8.25 1.59 -17.02
N ILE A 89 8.01 2.70 -17.71
CA ILE A 89 7.03 3.71 -17.31
C ILE A 89 5.61 3.12 -17.35
N GLU A 90 5.27 2.38 -18.40
CA GLU A 90 3.97 1.70 -18.51
C GLU A 90 3.76 0.74 -17.34
N SER A 91 4.75 -0.13 -17.07
CA SER A 91 4.67 -1.08 -15.96
C SER A 91 4.58 -0.38 -14.60
N GLY A 92 5.30 0.72 -14.42
CA GLY A 92 5.24 1.54 -13.21
C GLY A 92 3.87 2.20 -13.02
N LEU A 93 3.30 2.79 -14.08
CA LEU A 93 1.99 3.43 -14.04
C LEU A 93 0.88 2.43 -13.70
N LEU A 94 0.94 1.22 -14.27
CA LEU A 94 0.01 0.14 -13.92
C LEU A 94 0.12 -0.24 -12.44
N ALA A 95 1.34 -0.32 -11.90
CA ALA A 95 1.54 -0.58 -10.48
C ALA A 95 0.95 0.53 -9.59
N ILE A 96 1.19 1.80 -9.95
CA ILE A 96 0.64 2.96 -9.23
C ILE A 96 -0.90 2.96 -9.26
N ALA A 97 -1.51 2.66 -10.41
CA ALA A 97 -2.97 2.58 -10.53
C ALA A 97 -3.57 1.50 -9.61
N LYS A 98 -2.89 0.35 -9.45
CA LYS A 98 -3.32 -0.71 -8.52
C LYS A 98 -3.13 -0.31 -7.06
N VAL A 99 -2.03 0.38 -6.75
CA VAL A 99 -1.79 0.98 -5.43
C VAL A 99 -2.91 1.97 -5.07
N GLU A 100 -3.33 2.82 -6.01
CA GLU A 100 -4.43 3.75 -5.78
C GLU A 100 -5.77 3.02 -5.58
N ALA A 101 -6.04 1.97 -6.35
CA ALA A 101 -7.24 1.14 -6.16
C ALA A 101 -7.29 0.51 -4.76
N ALA A 102 -6.17 -0.03 -4.27
CA ALA A 102 -6.08 -0.56 -2.91
C ALA A 102 -6.28 0.51 -1.83
N TYR A 103 -5.76 1.73 -2.06
CA TYR A 103 -5.93 2.85 -1.13
C TYR A 103 -7.40 3.23 -0.92
N LYS A 104 -8.26 3.10 -1.94
CA LYS A 104 -9.70 3.36 -1.82
C LYS A 104 -10.34 2.44 -0.77
N HIS A 105 -10.05 1.14 -0.83
CA HIS A 105 -10.54 0.18 0.15
C HIS A 105 -9.94 0.41 1.54
N GLU A 106 -8.64 0.72 1.65
CA GLU A 106 -8.03 1.08 2.94
C GLU A 106 -8.70 2.30 3.59
N ARG A 107 -9.18 3.25 2.78
CA ARG A 107 -9.91 4.43 3.26
C ARG A 107 -11.30 4.05 3.78
N GLU A 108 -12.04 3.24 3.03
CA GLU A 108 -13.34 2.71 3.44
C GLU A 108 -13.24 1.91 4.76
N ILE A 109 -12.17 1.13 4.93
CA ILE A 109 -11.91 0.40 6.18
C ILE A 109 -11.69 1.36 7.34
N LYS A 110 -10.89 2.41 7.13
CA LYS A 110 -10.63 3.42 8.16
C LYS A 110 -11.91 4.09 8.60
N GLU A 111 -12.70 4.57 7.63
CA GLU A 111 -13.99 5.22 7.87
C GLU A 111 -14.93 4.29 8.65
N ALA A 112 -15.04 3.02 8.25
CA ALA A 112 -15.87 2.04 8.97
C ALA A 112 -15.39 1.78 10.41
N ILE A 113 -14.08 1.73 10.64
CA ILE A 113 -13.51 1.57 11.99
C ILE A 113 -13.81 2.82 12.82
N GLU A 114 -13.60 4.03 12.29
CA GLU A 114 -13.87 5.29 13.00
C GLU A 114 -15.34 5.40 13.41
N GLU A 115 -16.28 5.10 12.49
CA GLU A 115 -17.72 5.07 12.79
C GLU A 115 -18.06 4.06 13.89
N ALA A 116 -17.46 2.86 13.85
CA ALA A 116 -17.70 1.84 14.85
C ALA A 116 -17.13 2.23 16.23
N VAL A 117 -15.94 2.80 16.27
CA VAL A 117 -15.28 3.29 17.49
C VAL A 117 -16.10 4.40 18.14
N GLU A 118 -16.63 5.34 17.35
CA GLU A 118 -17.52 6.40 17.85
C GLU A 118 -18.82 5.82 18.41
N SER A 119 -19.45 4.87 17.70
CA SER A 119 -20.69 4.21 18.14
C SER A 119 -20.51 3.40 19.44
N LEU A 120 -19.32 2.85 19.66
CA LEU A 120 -18.96 2.04 20.83
C LEU A 120 -18.29 2.86 21.94
N SER A 121 -18.11 4.17 21.76
CA SER A 121 -17.42 5.07 22.70
C SER A 121 -15.99 4.65 23.07
N LEU A 122 -15.26 4.01 22.14
CA LEU A 122 -13.90 3.48 22.34
C LEU A 122 -12.82 4.53 22.07
N TYR A 123 -12.87 5.67 22.77
CA TYR A 123 -12.01 6.84 22.48
C TYR A 123 -10.49 6.57 22.55
N GLN A 124 -10.02 5.66 23.41
CA GLN A 124 -8.60 5.29 23.49
C GLN A 124 -8.06 4.67 22.18
N LEU A 125 -8.91 3.97 21.43
CA LEU A 125 -8.54 3.36 20.15
C LEU A 125 -8.46 4.42 19.05
N LYS A 126 -9.33 5.45 19.09
CA LYS A 126 -9.34 6.57 18.14
C LYS A 126 -8.03 7.36 18.16
N ASP A 127 -7.55 7.70 19.36
CA ASP A 127 -6.31 8.47 19.52
C ASP A 127 -5.08 7.75 18.92
N THR A 128 -5.05 6.41 18.96
CA THR A 128 -3.96 5.62 18.33
C THR A 128 -4.04 5.57 16.81
N LEU A 129 -5.24 5.62 16.24
CA LEU A 129 -5.47 5.59 14.81
C LEU A 129 -5.03 6.91 14.15
N ASP A 130 -5.26 8.04 14.82
CA ASP A 130 -4.91 9.37 14.32
C ASP A 130 -3.41 9.67 14.47
N ALA A 131 -2.78 9.27 15.59
CA ALA A 131 -1.35 9.49 15.81
C ALA A 131 -0.43 8.77 14.80
N THR A 132 -0.92 7.71 14.14
CA THR A 132 -0.14 6.94 13.16
C THR A 132 -0.23 7.47 11.73
N GLU A 133 -1.08 8.46 11.46
CA GLU A 133 -1.12 9.15 10.15
C GLU A 133 -0.06 10.23 10.02
N GLU A 134 0.38 10.81 11.15
CA GLU A 134 1.42 11.84 11.25
C GLU A 134 2.84 11.29 11.27
N GLU A 135 3.04 9.97 11.44
CA GLU A 135 4.38 9.38 11.46
C GLU A 135 5.02 9.52 10.07
N ALA A 136 5.87 10.54 10.00
CA ALA A 136 6.49 11.10 8.84
C ALA A 136 7.26 10.06 8.02
N ASP A 137 7.46 10.48 6.77
CA ASP A 137 8.19 9.89 5.66
C ASP A 137 9.67 9.56 5.95
N GLU A 138 9.94 8.76 6.99
CA GLU A 138 11.31 8.38 7.35
C GLU A 138 11.76 7.13 6.59
N ASN A 139 12.47 7.39 5.49
CA ASN A 139 13.46 6.56 4.82
C ASN A 139 13.19 5.04 4.76
N ARG A 140 12.18 4.66 3.98
CA ARG A 140 11.70 3.29 3.72
C ARG A 140 12.60 2.44 2.82
N LEU A 141 13.74 2.98 2.35
CA LEU A 141 14.61 2.31 1.38
C LEU A 141 15.38 1.14 2.00
N LEU A 142 15.80 1.24 3.26
CA LEU A 142 16.60 0.21 3.93
C LEU A 142 15.82 -1.08 4.26
N PRO A 143 14.59 -1.02 4.82
CA PRO A 143 13.80 -2.23 5.07
C PRO A 143 13.36 -2.92 3.77
N ALA A 144 13.10 -2.14 2.71
CA ALA A 144 12.74 -2.67 1.39
C ALA A 144 13.93 -3.38 0.72
N MET A 145 15.14 -2.83 0.83
CA MET A 145 16.37 -3.46 0.31
C MET A 145 16.62 -4.84 0.96
N ASN A 146 16.41 -4.96 2.28
CA ASN A 146 16.59 -6.22 3.00
C ASN A 146 15.63 -7.34 2.57
N LYS A 147 14.44 -7.01 2.06
CA LYS A 147 13.49 -8.00 1.52
C LYS A 147 13.83 -8.44 0.11
N ILE A 148 14.52 -7.60 -0.67
CA ILE A 148 14.88 -7.87 -2.07
C ILE A 148 16.23 -8.61 -2.16
N TRP A 149 17.14 -8.37 -1.20
CA TRP A 149 18.48 -8.96 -1.14
C TRP A 149 18.56 -10.49 -1.35
N PRO A 150 17.63 -11.34 -0.86
CA PRO A 150 17.71 -12.79 -1.06
C PRO A 150 17.40 -13.25 -2.49
N PHE A 151 16.89 -12.35 -3.35
CA PHE A 151 16.43 -12.66 -4.70
C PHE A 151 17.29 -12.03 -5.80
N LEU A 152 18.42 -11.41 -5.43
CA LEU A 152 19.49 -10.91 -6.31
C LEU A 152 20.69 -11.85 -6.23
#